data_AF-R7SG61-F1
#
_entry.id   AF-R7SG61-F1
#
_cell.length_a   1.000
_cell.length_b   1.000
_cell.length_c   1.000
_cell.angle_alpha   90.00
_cell.angle_beta   90.00
_cell.angle_gamma   90.00
#
_symmetry.space_group_name_H-M   'P 1'
#
loop_
_entity.id
_entity.type
_entity.pdbx_description
1 polymer ?
#
loop_
_entity_poly.entity_id
_entity_poly.type
_entity_poly.pdbx_seq_one_letter_code
_entity_poly.pdbx_strand_id
1 'polypeptide(L)'
;MSTLQFPVDLLQLGDDDEFVTLDSNASVMPPFDSTPRRIAEIIGFISSGGNSYKISPENLHKPFVLRARLDNQRDGEDSVICKAGYGKSCSEKLKKEAQIYSGKLSSLQGICVPRIYGYYTGWTIDEGRLSVLVMEDCGQPLPRLLDELPRRVKESIVECLMKLHQAGIEHGDIDDGRNVVICPSQTDGYEVRIVGFGEADDNHSCEVNPEFLENSTNPGFERVGCYEIFAACVESQLWDKDHISFYDIKVPVDQLTSVENLLAVTNILNELEEHEDLREWEARGAAEAKIDSYRRWCEAREYWESLPLFT
;
A
#
# COMPACT_ATOMS: atom_id res chain seq x y z
N MET A 1 26.48 9.50 -19.60
CA MET A 1 25.71 8.26 -19.38
C MET A 1 25.99 7.87 -17.94
N SER A 2 24.98 7.74 -17.09
CA SER A 2 25.16 7.35 -15.69
C SER A 2 25.24 5.82 -15.62
N THR A 3 26.03 5.29 -14.68
CA THR A 3 26.16 3.86 -14.46
C THR A 3 25.93 3.53 -12.98
N LEU A 4 25.46 2.31 -12.72
CA LEU A 4 25.31 1.75 -11.38
C LEU A 4 26.18 0.50 -11.26
N GLN A 5 27.11 0.49 -10.32
CA GLN A 5 27.82 -0.72 -9.92
C GLN A 5 26.98 -1.48 -8.90
N PHE A 6 26.48 -2.65 -9.31
CA PHE A 6 25.60 -3.51 -8.51
C PHE A 6 26.36 -4.80 -8.13
N PRO A 7 26.33 -5.24 -6.86
CA PRO A 7 27.09 -6.40 -6.42
C PRO A 7 26.57 -7.69 -7.07
N VAL A 8 27.49 -8.58 -7.43
CA VAL A 8 27.16 -9.90 -8.00
C VAL A 8 26.67 -10.84 -6.90
N ASP A 9 27.35 -10.88 -5.75
CA ASP A 9 26.89 -11.61 -4.56
C ASP A 9 26.18 -10.65 -3.59
N LEU A 10 24.88 -10.83 -3.41
CA LEU A 10 24.08 -10.00 -2.50
C LEU A 10 24.25 -10.36 -1.02
N LEU A 11 24.97 -11.46 -0.70
CA LEU A 11 25.18 -11.96 0.65
C LEU A 11 26.55 -11.62 1.22
N GLN A 12 27.49 -11.16 0.39
CA GLN A 12 28.86 -10.84 0.77
C GLN A 12 29.20 -9.49 0.15
N LEU A 13 29.11 -8.42 0.95
CA LEU A 13 29.66 -7.11 0.60
C LEU A 13 30.94 -6.87 1.42
N GLY A 14 32.11 -6.88 0.78
CA GLY A 14 33.46 -6.68 1.30
C GLY A 14 34.44 -6.07 0.27
N ASP A 15 35.73 -6.02 0.61
CA ASP A 15 36.74 -5.34 -0.22
C ASP A 15 37.07 -6.07 -1.55
N ASP A 16 36.74 -7.36 -1.66
CA ASP A 16 37.04 -8.23 -2.81
C ASP A 16 35.81 -8.52 -3.70
N ASP A 17 34.70 -7.78 -3.55
CA ASP A 17 33.46 -8.13 -4.26
C ASP A 17 33.52 -7.85 -5.75
N GLU A 18 32.87 -8.73 -6.51
CA GLU A 18 32.60 -8.52 -7.91
C GLU A 18 31.34 -7.67 -8.12
N PHE A 19 31.44 -6.69 -9.02
CA PHE A 19 30.34 -5.83 -9.40
C PHE A 19 30.02 -5.97 -10.89
N VAL A 20 28.73 -5.97 -11.21
CA VAL A 20 28.25 -5.73 -12.57
C VAL A 20 28.01 -4.24 -12.77
N THR A 21 28.50 -3.69 -13.88
CA THR A 21 28.20 -2.32 -14.29
C THR A 21 26.91 -2.32 -15.10
N LEU A 22 25.93 -1.55 -14.62
CA LEU A 22 24.63 -1.38 -15.26
C LEU A 22 24.55 0.02 -15.86
N ASP A 23 24.07 0.11 -17.10
CA ASP A 23 23.93 1.38 -17.80
C ASP A 23 22.53 1.97 -17.56
N SER A 24 22.47 3.28 -17.31
CA SER A 24 21.20 4.00 -17.23
C SER A 24 20.47 3.93 -18.58
N ASN A 25 19.20 3.53 -18.58
CA ASN A 25 18.38 3.55 -19.79
C ASN A 25 17.55 4.83 -19.87
N ALA A 26 18.16 5.89 -20.37
CA ALA A 26 17.53 7.22 -20.46
C ALA A 26 16.28 7.28 -21.34
N SER A 27 16.07 6.30 -22.24
CA SER A 27 14.84 6.19 -23.03
C SER A 27 13.63 5.70 -22.23
N VAL A 28 13.87 5.02 -21.11
CA VAL A 28 12.85 4.55 -20.18
C VAL A 28 12.66 5.58 -19.08
N MET A 29 13.77 5.99 -18.47
CA MET A 29 13.79 7.03 -17.48
C MET A 29 15.16 7.69 -17.44
N PRO A 30 15.25 9.00 -17.69
CA PRO A 30 16.52 9.70 -17.56
C PRO A 30 17.02 9.60 -16.11
N PRO A 31 18.32 9.32 -15.90
CA PRO A 31 18.86 9.35 -14.55
C PRO A 31 18.80 10.79 -14.04
N PHE A 32 18.64 10.93 -12.73
CA PHE A 32 18.50 12.25 -12.11
C PHE A 32 19.76 13.12 -12.28
N ASP A 33 20.93 12.47 -12.34
CA ASP A 33 22.21 13.09 -12.66
C ASP A 33 23.06 12.15 -13.54
N SER A 34 24.18 12.66 -14.03
CA SER A 34 25.13 11.89 -14.83
C SER A 34 26.17 11.14 -14.00
N THR A 35 26.06 11.15 -12.67
CA THR A 35 27.10 10.65 -11.76
C THR A 35 27.04 9.12 -11.73
N PRO A 36 28.17 8.43 -11.99
CA PRO A 36 28.30 7.00 -11.71
C PRO A 36 28.20 6.74 -10.21
N ARG A 37 27.51 5.66 -9.82
CA ARG A 37 27.29 5.31 -8.40
C ARG A 37 27.55 3.83 -8.17
N ARG A 38 27.98 3.49 -6.95
CA ARG A 38 28.16 2.10 -6.50
C ARG A 38 27.29 1.85 -5.27
N ILE A 39 26.68 0.67 -5.19
CA ILE A 39 26.12 0.17 -3.93
C ILE A 39 27.28 -0.12 -2.99
N ALA A 40 27.43 0.71 -1.97
CA ALA A 40 28.48 0.60 -0.96
C ALA A 40 28.09 -0.37 0.16
N GLU A 41 26.80 -0.46 0.48
CA GLU A 41 26.28 -1.29 1.56
C GLU A 41 24.84 -1.72 1.24
N ILE A 42 24.50 -2.99 1.50
CA ILE A 42 23.11 -3.45 1.58
C ILE A 42 22.71 -3.43 3.05
N ILE A 43 21.78 -2.55 3.39
CA ILE A 43 21.29 -2.37 4.75
C ILE A 43 20.30 -3.49 5.11
N GLY A 44 19.51 -3.95 4.13
CA GLY A 44 18.59 -5.07 4.34
C GLY A 44 17.71 -5.36 3.13
N PHE A 45 17.06 -6.52 3.16
CA PHE A 45 16.06 -6.91 2.18
C PHE A 45 14.66 -6.57 2.67
N ILE A 46 13.82 -6.05 1.78
CA ILE A 46 12.42 -5.75 2.01
C ILE A 46 11.63 -6.82 1.27
N SER A 47 11.31 -7.92 1.95
CA SER A 47 10.51 -9.01 1.40
C SER A 47 9.02 -8.70 1.49
N SER A 48 8.29 -8.98 0.41
CA SER A 48 6.84 -9.15 0.43
C SER A 48 6.52 -10.45 1.18
N GLY A 49 6.42 -10.36 2.51
CA GLY A 49 6.07 -11.47 3.41
C GLY A 49 7.28 -12.06 4.17
N GLY A 50 7.48 -11.59 5.40
CA GLY A 50 8.28 -12.25 6.44
C GLY A 50 9.74 -11.79 6.56
N ASN A 51 10.21 -11.65 7.81
CA ASN A 51 11.58 -11.30 8.24
C ASN A 51 12.63 -12.34 7.81
N SER A 52 12.88 -12.48 6.52
CA SER A 52 13.97 -13.29 5.98
C SER A 52 15.08 -12.38 5.47
N TYR A 53 16.22 -12.38 6.16
CA TYR A 53 17.47 -11.77 5.69
C TYR A 53 18.12 -12.54 4.51
N LYS A 54 17.40 -13.48 3.90
CA LYS A 54 17.89 -14.30 2.78
C LYS A 54 16.84 -14.35 1.67
N ILE A 55 17.22 -13.96 0.46
CA ILE A 55 16.50 -14.31 -0.75
C ILE A 55 16.70 -15.82 -0.95
N SER A 56 15.61 -16.59 -0.91
CA SER A 56 15.69 -18.00 -1.30
C SER A 56 15.95 -18.10 -2.81
N PRO A 57 16.83 -19.01 -3.29
CA PRO A 57 17.16 -19.13 -4.72
C PRO A 57 15.93 -19.29 -5.62
N GLU A 58 14.84 -19.91 -5.13
CA GLU A 58 13.58 -20.01 -5.89
C GLU A 58 12.86 -18.67 -6.17
N ASN A 59 13.26 -17.57 -5.53
CA ASN A 59 12.64 -16.24 -5.68
C ASN A 59 13.38 -15.30 -6.65
N LEU A 60 14.50 -15.71 -7.25
CA LEU A 60 15.24 -14.90 -8.24
C LEU A 60 14.44 -14.60 -9.53
N HIS A 61 13.37 -15.35 -9.77
CA HIS A 61 12.43 -15.13 -10.88
C HIS A 61 11.32 -14.11 -10.56
N LYS A 62 11.33 -13.48 -9.38
CA LYS A 62 10.46 -12.37 -9.01
C LYS A 62 11.31 -11.13 -8.68
N PRO A 63 10.78 -9.91 -8.87
CA PRO A 63 11.45 -8.72 -8.38
C PRO A 63 11.65 -8.81 -6.86
N PHE A 64 12.82 -8.42 -6.39
CA PHE A 64 13.16 -8.28 -4.98
C PHE A 64 13.50 -6.83 -4.68
N VAL A 65 13.33 -6.43 -3.42
CA VAL A 65 13.57 -5.07 -2.97
C VAL A 65 14.63 -5.09 -1.87
N LEU A 66 15.61 -4.20 -1.97
CA LEU A 66 16.61 -4.01 -0.94
C LEU A 66 16.79 -2.52 -0.63
N ARG A 67 17.15 -2.24 0.61
CA ARG A 67 17.61 -0.94 1.07
C ARG A 67 19.14 -0.93 1.00
N ALA A 68 19.71 0.11 0.41
CA ALA A 68 21.15 0.22 0.21
C ALA A 68 21.67 1.63 0.48
N ARG A 69 22.98 1.74 0.71
CA ARG A 69 23.71 3.01 0.70
C ARG A 69 24.56 3.10 -0.57
N LEU A 70 24.64 4.29 -1.15
CA LEU A 70 25.50 4.59 -2.30
C LEU A 70 26.81 5.21 -1.83
N ASP A 71 27.91 4.93 -2.56
CA ASP A 71 29.27 5.40 -2.28
C ASP A 71 29.43 6.92 -2.24
N ASN A 72 28.70 7.63 -3.10
CA ASN A 72 28.58 9.08 -3.10
C ASN A 72 27.20 9.45 -2.57
N GLN A 73 27.09 9.66 -1.25
CA GLN A 73 25.83 10.04 -0.60
C GLN A 73 25.18 11.22 -1.34
N ARG A 74 23.86 11.13 -1.51
CA ARG A 74 23.08 12.31 -1.90
C ARG A 74 22.97 13.22 -0.68
N ASP A 75 23.07 14.54 -0.91
CA ASP A 75 22.88 15.53 0.15
C ASP A 75 21.58 15.26 0.92
N GLY A 76 21.71 14.77 2.16
CA GLY A 76 20.60 14.51 3.08
C GLY A 76 19.89 13.16 2.99
N GLU A 77 20.28 12.24 2.11
CA GLU A 77 19.68 10.90 2.01
C GLU A 77 20.66 9.80 2.45
N ASP A 78 20.34 9.12 3.56
CA ASP A 78 21.19 8.08 4.16
C ASP A 78 21.12 6.72 3.44
N SER A 79 20.06 6.50 2.66
CA SER A 79 19.77 5.24 1.96
C SER A 79 18.87 5.44 0.73
N VAL A 80 18.87 4.43 -0.14
CA VAL A 80 18.01 4.31 -1.32
C VAL A 80 17.34 2.94 -1.33
N ILE A 81 16.24 2.84 -2.07
CA ILE A 81 15.58 1.57 -2.36
C ILE A 81 15.95 1.11 -3.76
N CYS A 82 16.44 -0.13 -3.86
CA CYS A 82 16.73 -0.81 -5.11
C CYS A 82 15.72 -1.93 -5.30
N LYS A 83 14.85 -1.79 -6.31
CA LYS A 83 14.00 -2.87 -6.79
C LYS A 83 14.68 -3.53 -7.99
N ALA A 84 15.10 -4.77 -7.82
CA ALA A 84 15.92 -5.48 -8.78
C ALA A 84 15.26 -6.79 -9.22
N GLY A 85 15.64 -7.29 -10.38
CA GLY A 85 15.15 -8.57 -10.87
C GLY A 85 15.91 -9.09 -12.08
N TYR A 86 16.03 -10.41 -12.13
CA TYR A 86 16.75 -11.12 -13.18
C TYR A 86 15.81 -11.67 -14.26
N GLY A 87 16.35 -11.81 -15.46
CA GLY A 87 15.66 -12.37 -16.60
C GLY A 87 14.71 -11.39 -17.30
N LYS A 88 14.18 -11.85 -18.44
CA LYS A 88 13.39 -11.03 -19.35
C LYS A 88 12.06 -10.57 -18.73
N SER A 89 11.33 -11.48 -18.09
CA SER A 89 10.00 -11.18 -17.51
C SER A 89 10.07 -10.10 -16.43
N CYS A 90 10.98 -10.25 -15.45
CA CYS A 90 11.20 -9.23 -14.41
C CYS A 90 11.66 -7.90 -15.01
N SER A 91 12.57 -7.94 -15.99
CA SER A 91 13.05 -6.74 -16.65
C SER A 91 11.94 -5.98 -17.37
N GLU A 92 10.99 -6.68 -18.01
CA GLU A 92 9.83 -6.07 -18.67
C GLU A 92 8.86 -5.45 -17.66
N LYS A 93 8.59 -6.13 -16.54
CA LYS A 93 7.77 -5.55 -15.45
C LYS A 93 8.39 -4.30 -14.84
N LEU A 94 9.67 -4.35 -14.48
CA LEU A 94 10.39 -3.19 -13.93
C LEU A 94 10.50 -2.05 -14.92
N LYS A 95 10.65 -2.36 -16.21
CA LYS A 95 10.63 -1.35 -17.27
C LYS A 95 9.27 -0.66 -17.34
N LYS A 96 8.16 -1.41 -17.34
CA LYS A 96 6.80 -0.86 -17.34
C LYS A 96 6.60 0.07 -16.15
N GLU A 97 6.94 -0.39 -14.94
CA GLU A 97 6.86 0.40 -13.72
C GLU A 97 7.70 1.69 -13.79
N ALA A 98 8.93 1.61 -14.29
CA ALA A 98 9.78 2.79 -14.49
C ALA A 98 9.18 3.80 -15.48
N GLN A 99 8.49 3.34 -16.53
CA GLN A 99 7.80 4.21 -17.50
C GLN A 99 6.58 4.92 -16.88
N ILE A 100 5.87 4.25 -15.97
CA ILE A 100 4.75 4.85 -15.25
C ILE A 100 5.26 6.00 -14.37
N TYR A 101 6.35 5.77 -13.63
CA TYR A 101 6.99 6.81 -12.81
C TYR A 101 7.51 7.99 -13.63
N SER A 102 8.16 7.73 -14.76
CA SER A 102 8.77 8.77 -15.60
C SER A 102 7.77 9.53 -16.46
N GLY A 103 6.63 8.90 -16.78
CA GLY A 103 5.54 9.48 -17.53
C GLY A 103 4.48 10.09 -16.62
N LYS A 104 3.36 9.38 -16.45
CA LYS A 104 2.13 9.87 -15.82
C LYS A 104 2.31 10.31 -14.37
N LEU A 105 3.20 9.65 -13.61
CA LEU A 105 3.42 9.97 -12.20
C LEU A 105 4.56 10.97 -11.96
N SER A 106 5.17 11.54 -13.01
CA SER A 106 6.32 12.45 -12.88
C SER A 106 6.04 13.65 -11.96
N SER A 107 4.83 14.21 -12.00
CA SER A 107 4.42 15.33 -11.15
C SER A 107 4.10 14.95 -9.69
N LEU A 108 4.00 13.66 -9.39
CA LEU A 108 3.65 13.14 -8.05
C LEU A 108 4.87 12.62 -7.28
N GLN A 109 6.05 12.58 -7.91
CA GLN A 109 7.28 12.13 -7.29
C GLN A 109 7.71 13.03 -6.11
N GLY A 110 7.98 12.41 -4.97
CA GLY A 110 8.24 13.09 -3.70
C GLY A 110 6.99 13.68 -3.03
N ILE A 111 5.79 13.38 -3.53
CA ILE A 111 4.52 13.82 -2.96
C ILE A 111 3.69 12.59 -2.59
N CYS A 112 3.21 11.85 -3.58
CA CYS A 112 2.38 10.66 -3.40
C CYS A 112 3.10 9.38 -3.77
N VAL A 113 4.23 9.48 -4.48
CA VAL A 113 5.05 8.35 -4.92
C VAL A 113 6.54 8.68 -4.74
N PRO A 114 7.44 7.70 -4.67
CA PRO A 114 8.86 7.95 -4.49
C PRO A 114 9.46 8.79 -5.62
N ARG A 115 10.49 9.58 -5.30
CA ARG A 115 11.41 10.08 -6.34
C ARG A 115 12.19 8.91 -6.91
N ILE A 116 12.33 8.86 -8.24
CA ILE A 116 13.09 7.81 -8.90
C ILE A 116 14.40 8.37 -9.44
N TYR A 117 15.50 7.67 -9.19
CA TYR A 117 16.86 8.14 -9.48
C TYR A 117 17.43 7.56 -10.76
N GLY A 118 16.98 6.37 -11.15
CA GLY A 118 17.36 5.78 -12.42
C GLY A 118 16.78 4.39 -12.62
N TYR A 119 16.62 4.01 -13.88
CA TYR A 119 16.41 2.63 -14.29
C TYR A 119 17.65 2.14 -15.02
N TYR A 120 18.30 1.13 -14.47
CA TYR A 120 19.59 0.60 -14.90
C TYR A 120 19.45 -0.83 -15.38
N THR A 121 20.17 -1.19 -16.44
CA THR A 121 20.15 -2.56 -16.96
C THR A 121 21.53 -3.03 -17.38
N GLY A 122 21.78 -4.32 -17.26
CA GLY A 122 23.01 -4.96 -17.70
C GLY A 122 22.86 -6.48 -17.79
N TRP A 123 23.99 -7.17 -17.91
CA TRP A 123 24.04 -8.62 -18.06
C TRP A 123 24.98 -9.21 -17.01
N THR A 124 24.52 -10.24 -16.32
CA THR A 124 25.34 -11.12 -15.48
C THR A 124 25.64 -12.41 -16.26
N ILE A 125 26.76 -13.05 -15.92
CA ILE A 125 27.22 -14.28 -16.61
C ILE A 125 26.26 -15.44 -16.31
N ASP A 126 25.82 -15.56 -15.05
CA ASP A 126 25.08 -16.74 -14.59
C ASP A 126 23.55 -16.57 -14.65
N GLU A 127 23.03 -15.35 -14.43
CA GLU A 127 21.58 -15.11 -14.26
C GLU A 127 20.97 -14.31 -15.42
N GLY A 128 21.79 -13.89 -16.39
CA GLY A 128 21.36 -13.19 -17.60
C GLY A 128 21.06 -11.70 -17.36
N ARG A 129 19.96 -11.20 -17.94
CA ARG A 129 19.66 -9.76 -17.89
C ARG A 129 19.25 -9.34 -16.47
N LEU A 130 19.96 -8.37 -15.92
CA LEU A 130 19.61 -7.71 -14.65
C LEU A 130 19.02 -6.33 -14.94
N SER A 131 17.92 -6.01 -14.27
CA SER A 131 17.33 -4.67 -14.24
C SER A 131 17.19 -4.18 -12.81
N VAL A 132 17.52 -2.92 -12.57
CA VAL A 132 17.46 -2.28 -11.25
C VAL A 132 16.79 -0.92 -11.37
N LEU A 133 15.73 -0.72 -10.60
CA LEU A 133 15.07 0.56 -10.41
C LEU A 133 15.52 1.13 -9.05
N VAL A 134 16.18 2.29 -9.09
CA VAL A 134 16.68 2.98 -7.88
C VAL A 134 15.75 4.14 -7.55
N MET A 135 15.28 4.20 -6.30
CA MET A 135 14.30 5.19 -5.84
C MET A 135 14.56 5.66 -4.40
N GLU A 136 13.88 6.75 -4.03
CA GLU A 136 13.84 7.35 -2.70
C GLU A 136 13.46 6.32 -1.64
N ASP A 137 14.20 6.34 -0.53
CA ASP A 137 13.81 5.60 0.67
C ASP A 137 12.72 6.35 1.42
N CYS A 138 11.49 5.92 1.19
CA CYS A 138 10.29 6.55 1.71
C CYS A 138 9.88 6.09 3.12
N GLY A 139 10.78 5.40 3.85
CA GLY A 139 10.51 4.95 5.21
C GLY A 139 10.09 3.48 5.29
N GLN A 140 9.01 3.19 6.01
CA GLN A 140 8.62 1.80 6.33
C GLN A 140 7.22 1.49 5.79
N PRO A 141 6.93 0.21 5.46
CA PRO A 141 5.56 -0.23 5.24
C PRO A 141 4.65 0.14 6.41
N LEU A 142 3.34 0.13 6.17
CA LEU A 142 2.36 0.39 7.23
C LEU A 142 2.65 -0.43 8.48
N PRO A 143 2.69 0.19 9.68
CA PRO A 143 2.99 -0.52 10.92
C PRO A 143 1.84 -1.43 11.38
N ARG A 144 0.66 -1.28 10.77
CA ARG A 144 -0.62 -1.91 11.13
C ARG A 144 -1.51 -2.04 9.88
N LEU A 145 -2.61 -2.78 9.98
CA LEU A 145 -3.59 -2.89 8.90
C LEU A 145 -4.27 -1.54 8.62
N LEU A 146 -4.82 -1.37 7.41
CA LEU A 146 -5.44 -0.11 7.00
C LEU A 146 -6.57 0.34 7.94
N ASP A 147 -7.39 -0.57 8.46
CA ASP A 147 -8.49 -0.26 9.38
C ASP A 147 -8.04 0.13 10.79
N GLU A 148 -6.81 -0.20 11.17
CA GLU A 148 -6.18 0.10 12.47
C GLU A 148 -5.40 1.43 12.46
N LEU A 149 -5.42 2.16 11.34
CA LEU A 149 -4.79 3.47 11.21
C LEU A 149 -5.70 4.60 11.72
N PRO A 150 -5.14 5.72 12.21
CA PRO A 150 -5.91 6.93 12.45
C PRO A 150 -6.58 7.46 11.16
N ARG A 151 -7.77 8.04 11.28
CA ARG A 151 -8.57 8.55 10.16
C ARG A 151 -7.79 9.45 9.22
N ARG A 152 -7.01 10.38 9.76
CA ARG A 152 -6.21 11.32 8.95
C ARG A 152 -5.19 10.61 8.05
N VAL A 153 -4.63 9.48 8.51
CA VAL A 153 -3.68 8.68 7.71
C VAL A 153 -4.43 7.99 6.58
N LYS A 154 -5.60 7.40 6.87
CA LYS A 154 -6.48 6.77 5.88
C LYS A 154 -6.89 7.77 4.79
N GLU A 155 -7.32 8.97 5.19
CA GLU A 155 -7.65 10.07 4.27
C GLU A 155 -6.44 10.43 3.38
N SER A 156 -5.25 10.55 3.96
CA SER A 156 -4.02 10.86 3.20
C SER A 156 -3.67 9.77 2.17
N ILE A 157 -3.91 8.49 2.50
CA ILE A 157 -3.73 7.37 1.56
C ILE A 157 -4.72 7.47 0.41
N VAL A 158 -6.00 7.70 0.70
CA VAL A 158 -7.05 7.84 -0.31
C VAL A 158 -6.81 9.07 -1.19
N GLU A 159 -6.38 10.20 -0.62
CA GLU A 159 -6.00 11.39 -1.38
C GLU A 159 -4.83 11.12 -2.33
N CYS A 160 -3.82 10.35 -1.91
CA CYS A 160 -2.75 9.92 -2.80
C CYS A 160 -3.31 9.07 -3.93
N LEU A 161 -4.13 8.07 -3.62
CA LEU A 161 -4.75 7.18 -4.60
C LEU A 161 -5.61 7.96 -5.62
N MET A 162 -6.36 8.97 -5.16
CA MET A 162 -7.11 9.86 -6.04
C MET A 162 -6.21 10.64 -7.01
N LYS A 163 -5.04 11.12 -6.56
CA LYS A 163 -4.06 11.79 -7.43
C LYS A 163 -3.47 10.84 -8.48
N LEU A 164 -3.21 9.58 -8.11
CA LEU A 164 -2.81 8.54 -9.07
C LEU A 164 -3.88 8.35 -10.15
N HIS A 165 -5.14 8.24 -9.73
CA HIS A 165 -6.30 8.05 -10.61
C HIS A 165 -6.52 9.25 -11.53
N GLN A 166 -6.33 10.48 -11.05
CA GLN A 166 -6.36 11.71 -11.85
C GLN A 166 -5.23 11.76 -12.88
N ALA A 167 -4.08 11.14 -12.60
CA ALA A 167 -3.01 10.94 -13.59
C ALA A 167 -3.32 9.79 -14.58
N GLY A 168 -4.48 9.13 -14.44
CA GLY A 168 -4.94 8.02 -15.25
C GLY A 168 -4.19 6.72 -14.96
N ILE A 169 -3.85 6.49 -13.70
CA ILE A 169 -3.22 5.27 -13.18
C ILE A 169 -4.15 4.61 -12.15
N GLU A 170 -4.46 3.33 -12.34
CA GLU A 170 -5.04 2.44 -11.33
C GLU A 170 -3.94 1.50 -10.83
N HIS A 171 -3.77 1.35 -9.51
CA HIS A 171 -2.61 0.67 -8.95
C HIS A 171 -2.71 -0.87 -9.09
N GLY A 172 -3.88 -1.44 -8.82
CA GLY A 172 -4.21 -2.85 -8.96
C GLY A 172 -3.76 -3.78 -7.83
N ASP A 173 -3.21 -3.24 -6.73
CA ASP A 173 -2.68 -4.04 -5.60
C ASP A 173 -2.51 -3.18 -4.32
N ILE A 174 -3.52 -2.40 -3.93
CA ILE A 174 -3.44 -1.50 -2.76
C ILE A 174 -4.11 -2.07 -1.50
N ASP A 175 -4.96 -3.08 -1.68
CA ASP A 175 -5.90 -3.61 -0.68
C ASP A 175 -5.19 -3.95 0.65
N ASP A 176 -4.12 -4.76 0.64
CA ASP A 176 -3.46 -5.18 1.88
C ASP A 176 -2.49 -4.14 2.49
N GLY A 177 -2.40 -2.95 1.91
CA GLY A 177 -1.54 -1.86 2.41
C GLY A 177 -0.03 -2.09 2.24
N ARG A 178 0.44 -3.21 1.66
CA ARG A 178 1.87 -3.52 1.51
C ARG A 178 2.61 -2.54 0.60
N ASN A 179 1.86 -1.92 -0.31
CA ASN A 179 2.30 -0.96 -1.29
C ASN A 179 2.11 0.50 -0.81
N VAL A 180 1.85 0.68 0.49
CA VAL A 180 1.81 1.98 1.16
C VAL A 180 2.98 2.07 2.14
N VAL A 181 3.79 3.09 1.96
CA VAL A 181 4.96 3.39 2.79
C VAL A 181 4.70 4.71 3.51
N ILE A 182 5.11 4.79 4.78
CA ILE A 182 5.03 6.01 5.57
C ILE A 182 6.43 6.42 6.05
N CYS A 183 6.75 7.69 5.82
CA CYS A 183 7.93 8.36 6.31
C CYS A 183 7.55 9.31 7.46
N PRO A 184 8.28 9.34 8.59
CA PRO A 184 8.19 10.44 9.54
C PRO A 184 8.56 11.77 8.86
N SER A 185 7.68 12.77 8.93
CA SER A 185 7.94 14.10 8.37
C SER A 185 8.18 15.11 9.48
N GLN A 186 9.16 16.00 9.28
CA GLN A 186 9.48 17.06 10.24
C GLN A 186 8.37 18.13 10.34
N THR A 187 7.53 18.26 9.30
CA THR A 187 6.49 19.31 9.20
C THR A 187 5.09 18.77 9.47
N ASP A 188 4.77 17.61 8.88
CA ASP A 188 3.39 17.09 8.86
C ASP A 188 3.20 15.85 9.75
N GLY A 189 4.23 15.50 10.51
CA GLY A 189 4.30 14.30 11.36
C GLY A 189 4.57 13.03 10.54
N TYR A 190 3.92 12.87 9.39
CA TYR A 190 4.16 11.78 8.45
C TYR A 190 3.88 12.17 7.00
N GLU A 191 4.45 11.38 6.09
CA GLU A 191 4.25 11.47 4.65
C GLU A 191 3.92 10.09 4.08
N VAL A 192 2.88 10.02 3.24
CA VAL A 192 2.43 8.79 2.59
C VAL A 192 3.05 8.68 1.19
N ARG A 193 3.50 7.48 0.84
CA ARG A 193 4.00 7.14 -0.50
C ARG A 193 3.40 5.82 -0.96
N ILE A 194 2.81 5.81 -2.15
CA ILE A 194 2.35 4.61 -2.83
C ILE A 194 3.47 4.11 -3.73
N VAL A 195 3.77 2.81 -3.65
CA VAL A 195 4.90 2.15 -4.33
C VAL A 195 4.43 0.87 -5.02
N GLY A 196 5.19 0.37 -6.00
CA GLY A 196 4.96 -0.98 -6.52
C GLY A 196 4.00 -1.08 -7.71
N PHE A 197 4.16 -0.21 -8.71
CA PHE A 197 3.29 -0.14 -9.91
C PHE A 197 3.56 -1.24 -10.96
N GLY A 198 4.01 -2.43 -10.54
CA GLY A 198 4.29 -3.54 -11.45
C GLY A 198 3.03 -4.10 -12.12
N GLU A 199 1.89 -4.03 -11.42
CA GLU A 199 0.59 -4.53 -11.87
C GLU A 199 -0.38 -3.39 -12.28
N ALA A 200 0.06 -2.14 -12.20
CA ALA A 200 -0.77 -0.97 -12.48
C ALA A 200 -1.28 -0.90 -13.93
N ASP A 201 -2.52 -0.42 -14.10
CA ASP A 201 -3.08 -0.03 -15.39
C ASP A 201 -2.80 1.45 -15.64
N ASP A 202 -2.12 1.75 -16.75
CA ASP A 202 -1.76 3.09 -17.18
C ASP A 202 -2.73 3.66 -18.21
N ASN A 203 -3.93 3.09 -18.35
CA ASN A 203 -5.00 3.63 -19.20
C ASN A 203 -6.33 3.79 -18.44
N HIS A 204 -6.25 4.00 -17.12
CA HIS A 204 -7.42 4.19 -16.29
C HIS A 204 -8.06 5.58 -16.50
N SER A 205 -9.39 5.63 -16.55
CA SER A 205 -10.18 6.86 -16.61
C SER A 205 -11.07 6.93 -15.38
N CYS A 206 -10.69 7.77 -14.42
CA CYS A 206 -11.40 7.91 -13.16
C CYS A 206 -12.26 9.18 -13.15
N GLU A 207 -13.54 9.05 -12.82
CA GLU A 207 -14.48 10.18 -12.64
C GLU A 207 -14.76 10.47 -11.16
N VAL A 208 -13.93 9.93 -10.26
CA VAL A 208 -14.11 10.08 -8.81
C VAL A 208 -14.12 11.54 -8.38
N ASN A 209 -15.09 11.91 -7.54
CA ASN A 209 -15.18 13.24 -6.93
C ASN A 209 -14.74 13.18 -5.45
N PRO A 210 -13.76 13.97 -4.98
CA PRO A 210 -13.29 13.97 -3.58
C PRO A 210 -14.35 14.33 -2.55
N GLU A 211 -15.49 14.92 -2.93
CA GLU A 211 -16.59 15.25 -2.02
C GLU A 211 -17.08 14.05 -1.19
N PHE A 212 -16.82 12.81 -1.62
CA PHE A 212 -17.20 11.65 -0.82
C PHE A 212 -16.45 11.56 0.52
N LEU A 213 -15.25 12.14 0.62
CA LEU A 213 -14.42 12.15 1.83
C LEU A 213 -15.04 12.97 2.96
N GLU A 214 -15.89 13.93 2.62
CA GLU A 214 -16.62 14.76 3.60
C GLU A 214 -17.76 14.00 4.30
N ASN A 215 -18.16 12.84 3.77
CA ASN A 215 -19.23 12.05 4.40
C ASN A 215 -18.71 11.37 5.67
N SER A 216 -19.53 11.38 6.72
CA SER A 216 -19.28 10.58 7.91
C SER A 216 -19.58 9.11 7.69
N THR A 217 -20.54 8.78 6.83
CA THR A 217 -21.03 7.43 6.57
C THR A 217 -20.74 6.98 5.14
N ASN A 218 -20.76 5.68 4.88
CA ASN A 218 -20.45 5.13 3.58
C ASN A 218 -21.46 5.62 2.51
N PRO A 219 -21.03 6.39 1.50
CA PRO A 219 -21.90 6.94 0.49
C PRO A 219 -22.33 5.92 -0.59
N GLY A 220 -21.79 4.70 -0.54
CA GLY A 220 -22.02 3.65 -1.52
C GLY A 220 -21.16 3.78 -2.77
N PHE A 221 -20.99 2.66 -3.49
CA PHE A 221 -20.16 2.59 -4.69
C PHE A 221 -20.60 3.59 -5.77
N GLU A 222 -21.91 3.75 -5.99
CA GLU A 222 -22.47 4.65 -7.01
C GLU A 222 -22.02 6.11 -6.86
N ARG A 223 -21.75 6.55 -5.62
CA ARG A 223 -21.28 7.92 -5.35
C ARG A 223 -19.76 8.06 -5.42
N VAL A 224 -19.02 6.97 -5.21
CA VAL A 224 -17.54 6.98 -5.34
C VAL A 224 -17.13 6.78 -6.80
N GLY A 225 -17.79 5.87 -7.53
CA GLY A 225 -17.63 5.70 -8.98
C GLY A 225 -16.34 5.01 -9.43
N CYS A 226 -15.47 4.57 -8.51
CA CYS A 226 -14.26 3.83 -8.81
C CYS A 226 -14.06 2.67 -7.84
N TYR A 227 -13.78 1.47 -8.37
CA TYR A 227 -13.68 0.24 -7.59
C TYR A 227 -12.47 0.24 -6.64
N GLU A 228 -11.26 0.52 -7.14
CA GLU A 228 -10.05 0.52 -6.31
C GLU A 228 -10.16 1.53 -5.15
N ILE A 229 -10.66 2.74 -5.43
CA ILE A 229 -10.85 3.75 -4.38
C ILE A 229 -11.93 3.32 -3.38
N PHE A 230 -13.06 2.80 -3.86
CA PHE A 230 -14.12 2.33 -2.98
C PHE A 230 -13.65 1.16 -2.10
N ALA A 231 -12.92 0.20 -2.67
CA ALA A 231 -12.34 -0.92 -1.95
C ALA A 231 -11.38 -0.45 -0.86
N ALA A 232 -10.45 0.46 -1.19
CA ALA A 232 -9.54 1.06 -0.22
C ALA A 232 -10.27 1.79 0.92
N CYS A 233 -11.35 2.52 0.64
CA CYS A 233 -12.17 3.18 1.67
C CYS A 233 -12.93 2.18 2.56
N VAL A 234 -13.44 1.08 2.00
CA VAL A 234 -14.14 0.03 2.74
C VAL A 234 -13.16 -0.74 3.63
N GLU A 235 -12.01 -1.13 3.08
CA GLU A 235 -10.98 -1.89 3.80
C GLU A 235 -10.34 -1.06 4.92
N SER A 236 -10.07 0.22 4.67
CA SER A 236 -9.61 1.13 5.73
C SER A 236 -10.70 1.48 6.75
N GLN A 237 -11.95 1.07 6.54
CA GLN A 237 -13.10 1.47 7.35
C GLN A 237 -13.11 2.99 7.55
N LEU A 238 -12.91 3.74 6.46
CA LEU A 238 -12.79 5.19 6.49
C LEU A 238 -14.03 5.83 7.14
N TRP A 239 -15.20 5.37 6.74
CA TRP A 239 -16.49 5.86 7.20
C TRP A 239 -16.97 5.15 8.46
N ASP A 240 -17.78 5.87 9.23
CA ASP A 240 -18.48 5.31 10.38
C ASP A 240 -19.62 4.40 9.92
N LYS A 241 -19.91 3.37 10.72
CA LYS A 241 -21.07 2.51 10.49
C LYS A 241 -22.34 3.27 10.83
N ASP A 242 -23.24 3.40 9.87
CA ASP A 242 -24.58 3.94 10.07
C ASP A 242 -25.62 2.84 10.28
N HIS A 243 -25.32 1.62 9.83
CA HIS A 243 -26.14 0.44 10.01
C HIS A 243 -25.29 -0.78 10.39
N ILE A 244 -25.95 -1.74 11.03
CA ILE A 244 -25.47 -3.11 11.14
C ILE A 244 -26.41 -4.05 10.37
N SER A 245 -25.91 -5.22 9.96
CA SER A 245 -26.78 -6.32 9.49
C SER A 245 -27.10 -7.26 10.64
N PHE A 246 -28.38 -7.55 10.86
CA PHE A 246 -28.90 -8.53 11.82
C PHE A 246 -30.03 -9.33 11.16
N TYR A 247 -29.84 -10.64 10.97
CA TYR A 247 -30.75 -11.51 10.19
C TYR A 247 -31.12 -10.91 8.82
N ASP A 248 -30.11 -10.48 8.06
CA ASP A 248 -30.24 -9.84 6.74
C ASP A 248 -31.02 -8.50 6.71
N ILE A 249 -31.46 -8.01 7.87
CA ILE A 249 -32.08 -6.70 8.03
C ILE A 249 -31.01 -5.67 8.39
N LYS A 250 -30.99 -4.55 7.66
CA LYS A 250 -30.14 -3.39 7.98
C LYS A 250 -30.79 -2.58 9.10
N VAL A 251 -30.14 -2.52 10.25
CA VAL A 251 -30.62 -1.79 11.43
C VAL A 251 -29.75 -0.56 11.66
N PRO A 252 -30.33 0.66 11.69
CA PRO A 252 -29.62 1.88 12.05
C PRO A 252 -28.91 1.78 13.41
N VAL A 253 -27.68 2.28 13.51
CA VAL A 253 -26.88 2.15 14.74
C VAL A 253 -27.46 2.92 15.94
N ASP A 254 -28.22 3.99 15.69
CA ASP A 254 -28.94 4.76 16.72
C ASP A 254 -30.08 3.96 17.38
N GLN A 255 -30.53 2.88 16.74
CA GLN A 255 -31.52 1.94 17.27
C GLN A 255 -30.89 0.79 18.07
N LEU A 256 -29.55 0.71 18.16
CA LEU A 256 -28.83 -0.32 18.94
C LEU A 256 -28.73 0.02 20.44
N THR A 257 -29.85 0.46 21.04
CA THR A 257 -29.89 0.88 22.44
C THR A 257 -30.01 -0.29 23.43
N SER A 258 -30.70 -1.36 23.03
CA SER A 258 -30.90 -2.57 23.82
C SER A 258 -31.23 -3.76 22.93
N VAL A 259 -31.10 -4.98 23.45
CA VAL A 259 -31.49 -6.22 22.78
C VAL A 259 -32.95 -6.16 22.33
N GLU A 260 -33.83 -5.65 23.19
CA GLU A 260 -35.27 -5.52 22.99
C GLU A 260 -35.59 -4.55 21.87
N ASN A 261 -34.86 -3.44 21.76
CA ASN A 261 -35.06 -2.49 20.67
C ASN A 261 -34.63 -3.11 19.33
N LEU A 262 -33.49 -3.80 19.30
CA LEU A 262 -33.01 -4.49 18.11
C LEU A 262 -34.01 -5.56 17.64
N LEU A 263 -34.52 -6.40 18.55
CA LEU A 263 -35.52 -7.43 18.24
C LEU A 263 -36.86 -6.84 17.80
N ALA A 264 -37.28 -5.71 18.39
CA ALA A 264 -38.52 -5.03 18.04
C ALA A 264 -38.44 -4.39 16.64
N VAL A 265 -37.33 -3.72 16.32
CA VAL A 265 -37.11 -3.08 15.03
C VAL A 265 -37.07 -4.10 13.90
N THR A 266 -36.43 -5.26 14.12
CA THR A 266 -36.36 -6.30 13.10
C THR A 266 -37.60 -7.17 13.02
N ASN A 267 -38.51 -7.07 14.00
CA ASN A 267 -39.71 -7.92 14.10
C ASN A 267 -39.38 -9.44 14.09
N ILE A 268 -38.14 -9.82 14.39
CA ILE A 268 -37.64 -11.17 14.13
C ILE A 268 -38.41 -12.19 14.98
N LEU A 269 -38.78 -11.85 16.22
CA LEU A 269 -39.50 -12.78 17.09
C LEU A 269 -40.85 -13.24 16.50
N ASN A 270 -41.54 -12.36 15.79
CA ASN A 270 -42.81 -12.71 15.13
C ASN A 270 -42.58 -13.58 13.89
N GLU A 271 -41.52 -13.32 13.11
CA GLU A 271 -41.17 -14.17 11.96
C GLU A 271 -40.69 -15.56 12.39
N LEU A 272 -40.05 -15.67 13.57
CA LEU A 272 -39.57 -16.95 14.10
C LEU A 272 -40.69 -17.84 14.65
N GLU A 273 -41.79 -17.27 15.16
CA GLU A 273 -42.98 -18.04 15.56
C GLU A 273 -43.61 -18.78 14.37
N GLU A 274 -43.42 -18.29 13.14
CA GLU A 274 -43.96 -18.90 11.93
C GLU A 274 -43.11 -20.07 11.39
N HIS A 275 -41.84 -20.19 11.81
CA HIS A 275 -40.85 -21.08 11.18
C HIS A 275 -40.29 -22.22 12.06
N GLU A 276 -40.74 -22.39 13.31
CA GLU A 276 -40.37 -23.47 14.29
C GLU A 276 -38.87 -23.72 14.58
N ASP A 277 -37.92 -23.11 13.85
CA ASP A 277 -36.52 -23.51 13.82
C ASP A 277 -35.57 -22.70 14.73
N LEU A 278 -35.99 -21.54 15.25
CA LEU A 278 -35.17 -20.67 16.11
C LEU A 278 -35.89 -20.33 17.41
N ARG A 279 -35.19 -20.52 18.54
CA ARG A 279 -35.75 -20.24 19.87
C ARG A 279 -35.50 -18.79 20.25
N GLU A 280 -36.45 -18.17 20.97
CA GLU A 280 -36.34 -16.76 21.42
C GLU A 280 -35.00 -16.45 22.12
N TRP A 281 -34.50 -17.37 22.94
CA TRP A 281 -33.22 -17.19 23.64
C TRP A 281 -32.00 -17.14 22.69
N GLU A 282 -32.07 -17.84 21.54
CA GLU A 282 -31.02 -17.80 20.50
C GLU A 282 -31.02 -16.43 19.81
N ALA A 283 -32.21 -15.91 19.47
CA ALA A 283 -32.36 -14.58 18.89
C ALA A 283 -31.87 -13.47 19.83
N ARG A 284 -32.20 -13.57 21.13
CA ARG A 284 -31.72 -12.65 22.18
C ARG A 284 -30.20 -12.71 22.33
N GLY A 285 -29.62 -13.91 22.39
CA GLY A 285 -28.16 -14.08 22.47
C GLY A 285 -27.44 -13.53 21.22
N ALA A 286 -28.01 -13.73 20.04
CA ALA A 286 -27.46 -13.17 18.80
C ALA A 286 -27.54 -11.63 18.77
N ALA A 287 -28.65 -11.05 19.25
CA ALA A 287 -28.82 -9.61 19.38
C ALA A 287 -27.81 -9.00 20.37
N GLU A 288 -27.61 -9.62 21.53
CA GLU A 288 -26.62 -9.19 22.52
C GLU A 288 -25.20 -9.23 21.93
N ALA A 289 -24.82 -10.37 21.33
CA ALA A 289 -23.51 -10.52 20.69
C ALA A 289 -23.26 -9.49 19.58
N LYS A 290 -24.31 -9.12 18.83
CA LYS A 290 -24.23 -8.13 17.77
C LYS A 290 -24.05 -6.71 18.32
N ILE A 291 -24.79 -6.33 19.36
CA ILE A 291 -24.62 -5.03 20.04
C ILE A 291 -23.20 -4.94 20.62
N ASP A 292 -22.73 -5.98 21.29
CA ASP A 292 -21.38 -6.01 21.85
C ASP A 292 -20.30 -5.96 20.77
N SER A 293 -20.51 -6.64 19.63
CA SER A 293 -19.60 -6.55 18.49
C SER A 293 -19.51 -5.12 17.95
N TYR A 294 -20.63 -4.38 17.91
CA TYR A 294 -20.62 -2.98 17.49
C TYR A 294 -19.90 -2.08 18.50
N ARG A 295 -20.13 -2.28 19.81
CA ARG A 295 -19.41 -1.53 20.86
C ARG A 295 -17.90 -1.74 20.79
N ARG A 296 -17.46 -2.99 20.68
CA ARG A 296 -16.02 -3.32 20.53
C ARG A 296 -15.42 -2.66 19.28
N TRP A 297 -16.19 -2.57 18.20
CA TRP A 297 -15.75 -1.88 17.00
C TRP A 297 -15.55 -0.37 17.24
N CYS A 298 -16.49 0.29 17.94
CA CYS A 298 -16.34 1.69 18.33
C CYS A 298 -15.11 1.91 19.23
N GLU A 299 -14.97 1.09 20.29
CA GLU A 299 -13.85 1.16 21.24
C GLU A 299 -12.50 0.95 20.53
N ALA A 300 -12.42 -0.03 19.62
CA ALA A 300 -11.21 -0.26 18.83
C ALA A 300 -10.86 0.96 17.97
N ARG A 301 -11.85 1.57 17.31
CA ARG A 301 -11.64 2.77 16.50
C ARG A 301 -11.12 3.94 17.34
N GLU A 302 -11.74 4.22 18.49
CA GLU A 302 -11.27 5.26 19.41
C GLU A 302 -9.83 4.99 19.90
N TYR A 303 -9.52 3.73 20.22
CA TYR A 303 -8.17 3.33 20.58
C TYR A 303 -7.17 3.62 19.47
N TRP A 304 -7.48 3.24 18.22
CA TRP A 304 -6.60 3.45 17.08
C TRP A 304 -6.39 4.93 16.74
N GLU A 305 -7.42 5.76 16.87
CA GLU A 305 -7.30 7.23 16.71
C GLU A 305 -6.37 7.85 17.76
N SER A 306 -6.32 7.29 18.97
CA SER A 306 -5.48 7.79 20.06
C SER A 306 -4.02 7.33 19.99
N LEU A 307 -3.73 6.26 19.24
CA LEU A 307 -2.43 5.61 19.24
C LEU A 307 -1.47 6.29 18.24
N PRO A 308 -0.28 6.74 18.67
CA PRO A 308 0.68 7.35 17.74
C PRO A 308 1.06 6.36 16.63
N LEU A 309 1.20 6.88 15.41
CA LEU A 309 1.46 6.05 14.24
C LEU A 309 2.80 5.29 14.35
N PHE A 310 3.81 5.95 14.90
CA PHE A 310 5.10 5.39 15.22
C PHE A 310 5.24 5.28 16.74
N THR A 311 5.62 4.09 17.22
CA THR A 311 5.97 3.81 18.62
C THR A 311 7.47 3.74 18.82
#